data_AF-A0A533XCV7-F1
#
_entry.id   AF-A0A533XCV7-F1
#
_cell.length_a   1.000
_cell.length_b   1.000
_cell.length_c   1.000
_cell.angle_alpha   90.00
_cell.angle_beta   90.00
_cell.angle_gamma   90.00
#
_symmetry.space_group_name_H-M   'P 1'
#
loop_
_entity.id
_entity.type
_entity.pdbx_description
1 polymer ?
#
loop_
_entity_poly.entity_id
_entity_poly.type
_entity_poly.pdbx_seq_one_letter_code
_entity_poly.pdbx_strand_id
1 'polypeptide(L)'
;MNIFSVYSMVYFLLTLPVLEMSGLAWAGQPCDRYPANKQARCERLWKEINAESVAEVAQFGMDQLKRRQEGKITQEQHLQENTTFIKQSAEKRLRQLSERMAKE
;
A
#
# COMPACT_ATOMS: atom_id res chain seq x y z
N MET A 1 -5.55 24.15 38.47
CA MET A 1 -5.03 23.13 37.54
C MET A 1 -6.24 22.47 36.90
N ASN A 2 -6.48 22.75 35.61
CA ASN A 2 -7.78 22.53 34.99
C ASN A 2 -7.90 21.09 34.49
N ILE A 3 -8.88 20.34 35.01
CA ILE A 3 -9.06 18.89 34.78
C ILE A 3 -9.14 18.59 33.27
N PHE A 4 -9.72 19.48 32.47
CA PHE A 4 -9.80 19.39 31.01
C PHE A 4 -8.44 19.30 30.29
N SER A 5 -7.39 19.94 30.83
CA SER A 5 -6.06 19.96 30.22
C SER A 5 -5.34 18.61 30.33
N VAL A 6 -5.64 17.85 31.38
CA VAL A 6 -5.03 16.53 31.63
C VAL A 6 -5.68 15.48 30.75
N TYR A 7 -7.01 15.53 30.60
CA TYR A 7 -7.74 14.60 29.72
C TYR A 7 -7.37 14.77 28.24
N SER A 8 -7.12 15.99 27.76
CA SER A 8 -6.75 16.23 26.36
C SER A 8 -5.34 15.72 26.00
N MET A 9 -4.39 15.71 26.96
CA MET A 9 -3.05 15.16 26.71
C MET A 9 -3.02 13.63 26.80
N VAL A 10 -3.81 13.04 27.71
CA VAL A 10 -3.92 11.58 27.83
C VAL A 10 -4.60 10.98 26.58
N TYR A 11 -5.59 11.67 26.00
CA TYR A 11 -6.23 11.23 24.76
C TYR A 11 -5.30 11.29 23.53
N PHE A 12 -4.38 12.26 23.51
CA PHE A 12 -3.43 12.42 22.41
C PHE A 12 -2.30 11.38 22.47
N LEU A 13 -1.91 10.92 23.67
CA LEU A 13 -0.87 9.90 23.86
C LEU A 13 -1.37 8.47 23.68
N LEU A 14 -2.68 8.22 23.83
CA LEU A 14 -3.27 6.88 23.67
C LEU A 14 -3.72 6.55 22.23
N THR A 15 -3.78 7.54 21.34
CA THR A 15 -4.19 7.32 19.94
C THR A 15 -3.00 7.19 18.96
N LEU A 16 -1.77 7.43 19.42
CA LEU A 16 -0.58 7.49 18.56
C LEU A 16 0.19 6.17 18.29
N PRO A 17 -0.11 4.98 18.87
CA PRO A 17 0.52 3.74 18.41
C PRO A 17 -0.47 2.79 17.71
N VAL A 18 -1.51 3.30 17.03
CA VAL A 18 -2.44 2.43 16.26
C VAL A 18 -2.22 2.52 14.75
N LEU A 19 -1.30 3.36 14.27
CA LEU A 19 -0.98 3.47 12.85
C LEU A 19 0.23 2.63 12.39
N GLU A 20 0.69 1.68 13.22
CA GLU A 20 1.86 0.84 12.89
C GLU A 20 1.62 -0.67 12.87
N MET A 21 0.43 -1.16 13.25
CA MET A 21 0.12 -2.60 13.18
C MET A 21 -1.21 -2.85 12.49
N SER A 22 -1.13 -3.25 11.22
CA SER A 22 -2.09 -4.05 10.42
C SER A 22 -2.17 -3.64 8.94
N GLY A 23 -1.09 -3.11 8.37
CA GLY A 23 -0.92 -3.08 6.93
C GLY A 23 -0.51 -4.46 6.40
N LEU A 24 -1.47 -5.31 6.01
CA LEU A 24 -1.28 -6.43 5.08
C LEU A 24 -0.40 -7.60 5.55
N ALA A 25 -0.82 -8.34 6.58
CA ALA A 25 -0.27 -9.66 6.90
C ALA A 25 -0.55 -10.75 5.83
N TRP A 26 -1.05 -10.38 4.64
CA TRP A 26 -1.41 -11.28 3.54
C TRP A 26 -0.46 -11.25 2.34
N ALA A 27 0.68 -10.56 2.48
CA ALA A 27 1.84 -10.78 1.65
C ALA A 27 3.03 -10.93 2.61
N GLY A 28 3.59 -12.13 2.76
CA GLY A 28 4.92 -12.24 3.36
C GLY A 28 5.83 -11.21 2.67
N GLN A 29 6.73 -10.57 3.42
CA GLN A 29 7.61 -9.57 2.82
C GLN A 29 8.29 -10.28 1.64
N PRO A 30 8.12 -9.81 0.39
CA PRO A 30 8.47 -10.61 -0.78
C PRO A 30 9.97 -10.92 -0.87
N CYS A 31 10.76 -10.33 0.03
CA CYS A 31 12.18 -10.53 0.19
C CYS A 31 12.57 -11.71 1.08
N ASP A 32 11.69 -12.21 1.94
CA ASP A 32 11.96 -13.34 2.84
C ASP A 32 12.25 -14.65 2.08
N ARG A 33 11.78 -14.74 0.83
CA ARG A 33 12.04 -15.87 -0.07
C ARG A 33 13.47 -15.95 -0.60
N TYR A 34 14.25 -14.88 -0.46
CA TYR A 34 15.64 -14.82 -0.96
C TYR A 34 16.64 -15.11 0.16
N PRO A 35 17.81 -15.71 -0.16
CA PRO A 35 18.88 -15.89 0.81
C PRO A 35 19.33 -14.57 1.45
N ALA A 36 19.82 -14.63 2.70
CA ALA A 36 20.18 -13.44 3.49
C ALA A 36 21.09 -12.44 2.76
N ASN A 37 22.07 -12.92 2.00
CA ASN A 37 22.99 -12.07 1.23
C ASN A 37 22.32 -11.33 0.04
N LYS A 38 21.08 -11.68 -0.33
CA LYS A 38 20.29 -11.04 -1.39
C LYS A 38 19.12 -10.20 -0.86
N GLN A 39 18.81 -10.27 0.44
CA GLN A 39 17.65 -9.57 1.02
C GLN A 39 17.75 -8.05 0.90
N ALA A 40 18.90 -7.46 1.27
CA ALA A 40 19.11 -6.00 1.15
C ALA A 40 18.91 -5.48 -0.28
N ARG A 41 19.31 -6.27 -1.29
CA ARG A 41 19.08 -5.94 -2.70
C ARG A 41 17.59 -6.01 -3.03
N CYS A 42 16.91 -7.06 -2.60
CA CYS A 42 15.48 -7.22 -2.79
C CYS A 42 14.70 -6.05 -2.18
N GLU A 43 15.00 -5.66 -0.93
CA GLU A 43 14.31 -4.57 -0.24
C GLU A 43 14.45 -3.24 -0.97
N ARG A 44 15.67 -2.93 -1.44
CA ARG A 44 15.91 -1.74 -2.26
C ARG A 44 15.10 -1.77 -3.56
N LEU A 45 15.15 -2.87 -4.31
CA LEU A 45 14.39 -3.02 -5.55
C LEU A 45 12.88 -2.96 -5.30
N TRP A 46 12.41 -3.56 -4.20
CA TRP A 46 11.01 -3.54 -3.82
C TRP A 46 10.55 -2.11 -3.51
N LYS A 47 11.36 -1.34 -2.78
CA LYS A 47 11.08 0.08 -2.53
C LYS A 47 10.99 0.89 -3.82
N GLU A 48 11.93 0.70 -4.75
CA GLU A 48 11.95 1.36 -6.06
C GLU A 48 10.70 1.01 -6.88
N ILE A 49 10.38 -0.28 -7.02
CA ILE A 49 9.21 -0.77 -7.75
C ILE A 49 7.91 -0.18 -7.18
N ASN A 50 7.79 -0.09 -5.86
CA ASN A 50 6.63 0.53 -5.24
C ASN A 50 6.57 2.04 -5.50
N ALA A 51 7.70 2.75 -5.46
CA ALA A 51 7.77 4.17 -5.78
C ALA A 51 7.36 4.45 -7.24
N GLU A 52 7.82 3.62 -8.18
CA GLU A 52 7.44 3.70 -9.61
C GLU A 52 5.93 3.50 -9.82
N SER A 53 5.27 2.74 -8.94
CA SER A 53 3.84 2.42 -9.05
C SER A 53 2.92 3.51 -8.48
N VAL A 54 3.45 4.49 -7.73
CA VAL A 54 2.63 5.50 -7.02
C VAL A 54 1.77 6.31 -7.98
N ALA A 55 2.34 6.76 -9.10
CA ALA A 55 1.61 7.58 -10.07
C ALA A 55 0.46 6.83 -10.73
N GLU A 56 0.66 5.56 -11.10
CA GLU A 56 -0.36 4.70 -11.70
C GLU A 56 -1.53 4.46 -10.74
N VAL A 57 -1.24 4.16 -9.47
CA VAL A 57 -2.26 3.95 -8.42
C VAL A 57 -3.05 5.24 -8.15
N ALA A 58 -2.36 6.38 -8.06
CA ALA A 58 -3.01 7.67 -7.85
C ALA A 58 -3.92 8.04 -9.03
N GLN A 59 -3.45 7.86 -10.26
CA GLN A 59 -4.23 8.14 -11.45
C GLN A 59 -5.49 7.26 -11.53
N PHE A 60 -5.35 5.96 -11.26
CA PHE A 60 -6.49 5.05 -11.19
C PHE A 60 -7.52 5.53 -10.16
N GLY A 61 -7.09 5.92 -8.95
CA GLY A 61 -7.98 6.44 -7.92
C GLY A 61 -8.72 7.71 -8.32
N MET A 62 -8.03 8.65 -8.97
CA MET A 62 -8.62 9.89 -9.49
C MET A 62 -9.63 9.61 -10.60
N ASP A 63 -9.34 8.68 -11.50
CA ASP A 63 -10.25 8.28 -12.58
C ASP A 63 -11.51 7.60 -12.04
N GLN A 64 -11.36 6.73 -11.03
CA GLN A 64 -12.48 6.12 -10.31
C GLN A 64 -13.37 7.18 -9.64
N LEU A 65 -12.77 8.14 -8.95
CA LEU A 65 -13.49 9.22 -8.28
C LEU A 65 -14.28 10.07 -9.29
N LYS A 66 -13.64 10.48 -10.38
CA LYS A 66 -14.29 11.25 -11.44
C LYS A 66 -15.47 10.47 -12.04
N ARG A 67 -15.27 9.20 -12.41
CA ARG A 67 -16.35 8.37 -12.97
C ARG A 67 -17.51 8.18 -12.00
N ARG A 68 -17.24 8.07 -10.69
CA ARG A 68 -18.29 8.03 -9.65
C ARG A 68 -19.07 9.34 -9.56
N GLN A 69 -18.39 10.48 -9.60
CA GLN A 69 -19.02 11.81 -9.56
C GLN A 69 -19.87 12.09 -10.81
N GLU A 70 -19.42 11.60 -11.96
CA GLU A 70 -20.16 11.70 -13.24
C GLU A 70 -21.29 10.67 -13.37
N GLY A 71 -21.52 9.81 -12.37
CA GLY A 71 -22.53 8.75 -12.41
C GLY A 71 -22.24 7.64 -13.44
N LYS A 72 -21.01 7.55 -13.95
CA LYS A 72 -20.60 6.57 -14.98
C LYS A 72 -20.38 5.16 -14.43
N ILE A 73 -20.17 5.03 -13.12
CA ILE A 73 -20.05 3.75 -12.44
C ILE A 73 -20.85 3.74 -11.14
N THR A 74 -21.40 2.58 -10.81
CA THR A 74 -22.05 2.32 -9.52
C THR A 74 -21.02 2.12 -8.40
N GLN A 75 -21.49 2.11 -7.16
CA GLN A 75 -20.65 1.73 -6.01
C GLN A 75 -20.10 0.32 -6.13
N GLU A 76 -20.90 -0.62 -6.62
CA GLU A 76 -20.50 -2.01 -6.81
C GLU A 76 -19.43 -2.15 -7.89
N GLN A 77 -19.63 -1.50 -9.04
CA GLN A 77 -18.62 -1.46 -10.11
C GLN A 77 -17.30 -0.87 -9.62
N HIS A 78 -17.34 0.22 -8.86
CA HIS A 78 -16.15 0.79 -8.24
C HIS A 78 -15.39 -0.21 -7.36
N LEU A 79 -16.09 -0.95 -6.49
CA LEU A 79 -15.48 -1.95 -5.61
C LEU A 79 -14.85 -3.10 -6.41
N GLN A 80 -15.56 -3.59 -7.43
CA GLN A 80 -15.08 -4.67 -8.30
C GLN A 80 -13.83 -4.24 -9.10
N GLU A 81 -13.89 -3.07 -9.73
CA GLU A 81 -12.78 -2.52 -10.51
C GLU A 81 -11.56 -2.25 -9.62
N ASN A 82 -11.77 -1.69 -8.42
CA ASN A 82 -10.71 -1.41 -7.45
C ASN A 82 -10.02 -2.70 -6.98
N THR A 83 -10.82 -3.72 -6.62
CA THR A 83 -10.29 -5.04 -6.23
C THR A 83 -9.45 -5.66 -7.35
N THR A 84 -9.94 -5.56 -8.59
CA THR A 84 -9.23 -6.07 -9.78
C THR A 84 -7.91 -5.34 -9.98
N PHE A 85 -7.91 -4.00 -9.89
CA PHE A 85 -6.72 -3.18 -10.05
C PHE A 85 -5.68 -3.47 -8.97
N ILE A 86 -6.07 -3.57 -7.69
CA ILE A 86 -5.15 -3.88 -6.59
C ILE A 86 -4.44 -5.22 -6.84
N LYS A 87 -5.20 -6.25 -7.24
CA LYS A 87 -4.64 -7.58 -7.54
C LYS A 87 -3.63 -7.50 -8.69
N GLN A 88 -4.02 -6.90 -9.81
CA GLN A 88 -3.15 -6.79 -10.98
C GLN A 88 -1.89 -5.95 -10.69
N SER A 89 -2.03 -4.86 -9.95
CA SER A 89 -0.92 -4.01 -9.52
C SER A 89 0.05 -4.76 -8.61
N ALA A 90 -0.45 -5.57 -7.67
CA ALA A 90 0.39 -6.41 -6.81
C ALA A 90 1.15 -7.48 -7.63
N GLU A 91 0.46 -8.17 -8.53
CA GLU A 91 1.07 -9.19 -9.42
C GLU A 91 2.14 -8.59 -10.33
N LYS A 92 1.88 -7.41 -10.91
CA LYS A 92 2.84 -6.66 -11.73
C LYS A 92 4.12 -6.35 -10.95
N ARG A 93 3.98 -5.80 -9.74
CA ARG A 93 5.13 -5.44 -8.89
C ARG A 93 5.93 -6.68 -8.46
N LEU A 94 5.25 -7.78 -8.11
CA LEU A 94 5.92 -9.05 -7.78
C LEU A 94 6.69 -9.63 -8.96
N ARG A 95 6.12 -9.55 -10.17
CA ARG A 95 6.78 -9.97 -11.41
C ARG A 95 8.03 -9.12 -11.68
N GLN A 96 7.91 -7.80 -11.61
CA GLN A 96 9.04 -6.89 -11.76
C GLN A 96 10.15 -7.17 -10.75
N LEU A 97 9.78 -7.46 -9.49
CA LEU A 97 10.76 -7.81 -8.45
C LEU A 97 11.49 -9.09 -8.83
N SER A 98 10.76 -10.14 -9.23
CA SER A 98 11.37 -11.40 -9.67
C SER A 98 12.30 -11.21 -10.86
N GLU A 99 11.89 -10.44 -11.87
CA GLU A 99 12.68 -10.15 -13.06
C GLU A 99 13.96 -9.36 -12.73
N ARG A 100 13.87 -8.33 -11.89
CA ARG A 100 15.05 -7.54 -11.46
C ARG A 100 15.96 -8.36 -10.56
N MET A 101 15.40 -9.21 -9.69
CA MET A 101 16.18 -10.10 -8.83
C MET A 101 16.96 -11.15 -9.63
N ALA A 102 16.41 -11.63 -10.75
CA ALA A 102 17.06 -12.60 -11.64
C ALA A 102 18.17 -12.01 -12.51
N LYS A 103 18.15 -10.70 -12.78
CA LYS A 103 19.22 -9.99 -13.47
C LYS A 103 20.32 -9.66 -12.45
N GLU A 104 21.41 -10.43 -12.46
CA GLU A 104 22.67 -10.13 -11.77
C GLU A 104 23.77 -9.85 -12.78
#